data_AF-A0ABD0PI38-F1
#
_entry.id   AF-A0ABD0PI38-F1
#
_cell.length_a   1.000
_cell.length_b   1.000
_cell.length_c   1.000
_cell.angle_alpha   90.00
_cell.angle_beta   90.00
_cell.angle_gamma   90.00
#
_symmetry.space_group_name_H-M   'P 1'
#
loop_
_entity.id
_entity.type
_entity.pdbx_description
1 polymer ?
#
loop_
_entity_poly.entity_id
_entity_poly.type
_entity_poly.pdbx_seq_one_letter_code
_entity_poly.pdbx_strand_id
1 'polypeptide(L)'
;DLNTIHPRLKLSKGNRKISETTEEQKYPDHPERFTLYPQVMCEEALTGRCYFEVECEGGVSVAVAYKTSDRRESIMGVKNTFPALICQDGKLNLWWNNEITREFPVSDRSKRVGVYVDLEHGITLCEMK
;
A
#
# COMPACT_ATOMS: atom_id res chain seq x y z
N ASP A 1 9.52 5.43 -1.84
CA ASP A 1 10.92 5.54 -1.40
C ASP A 1 11.80 4.42 -1.98
N LEU A 2 12.86 4.76 -2.72
CA LEU A 2 13.82 3.79 -3.28
C LEU A 2 14.65 3.07 -2.21
N ASN A 3 14.69 3.58 -0.99
CA ASN A 3 15.38 2.97 0.15
C ASN A 3 14.57 1.84 0.80
N THR A 4 13.25 1.83 0.61
CA THR A 4 12.36 0.79 1.15
C THR A 4 11.91 -0.23 0.11
N ILE A 5 11.88 0.16 -1.17
CA ILE A 5 11.34 -0.68 -2.25
C ILE A 5 11.97 -2.08 -2.33
N HIS A 6 11.11 -3.08 -2.45
CA HIS A 6 11.50 -4.46 -2.68
C HIS A 6 12.16 -4.64 -4.07
N PRO A 7 13.21 -5.47 -4.23
CA PRO A 7 13.88 -5.70 -5.50
C PRO A 7 13.01 -6.24 -6.64
N ARG A 8 11.80 -6.76 -6.37
CA ARG A 8 10.84 -7.18 -7.42
C ARG A 8 9.89 -6.07 -7.89
N LEU A 9 10.00 -4.87 -7.31
CA LEU A 9 9.17 -3.73 -7.64
C LEU A 9 10.00 -2.67 -8.35
N LYS A 10 9.45 -2.12 -9.42
CA LYS A 10 10.05 -1.03 -10.17
C LYS A 10 9.23 0.24 -10.06
N LEU A 11 9.89 1.34 -9.74
CA LEU A 11 9.32 2.68 -9.81
C LEU A 11 9.50 3.29 -11.21
N SER A 12 8.48 4.01 -11.66
CA SER A 12 8.46 4.74 -12.92
C SER A 12 7.59 6.01 -12.80
N LYS A 13 7.54 6.82 -13.87
CA LYS A 13 6.79 8.09 -13.91
C LYS A 13 7.12 9.02 -12.72
N GLY A 14 8.41 9.22 -12.46
CA GLY A 14 8.87 10.04 -11.32
C GLY A 14 8.41 9.47 -9.97
N ASN A 15 8.57 8.16 -9.77
CA ASN A 15 8.17 7.42 -8.57
C ASN A 15 6.66 7.40 -8.26
N ARG A 16 5.81 7.74 -9.24
CA ARG A 16 4.34 7.74 -9.08
C ARG A 16 3.65 6.49 -9.64
N LYS A 17 4.40 5.57 -10.25
CA LYS A 17 3.88 4.27 -10.68
C LYS A 17 4.80 3.16 -10.21
N ILE A 18 4.20 2.16 -9.57
CA ILE A 18 4.84 0.92 -9.15
C ILE A 18 4.38 -0.20 -10.09
N SER A 19 5.30 -1.08 -10.46
CA SER A 19 5.00 -2.30 -11.20
C SER A 19 5.83 -3.45 -10.66
N GLU A 20 5.24 -4.62 -10.50
CA GLU A 20 5.98 -5.84 -10.20
C GLU A 20 6.68 -6.37 -11.45
N THR A 21 7.87 -6.95 -11.27
CA THR A 21 8.65 -7.56 -12.34
C THR A 21 9.11 -8.96 -11.95
N THR A 22 9.37 -9.78 -12.97
CA THR A 22 9.94 -11.12 -12.78
C THR A 22 11.41 -11.06 -12.34
N GLU A 23 12.19 -10.16 -12.94
CA GLU A 23 13.60 -9.97 -12.59
C GLU A 23 13.76 -8.99 -11.43
N GLU A 24 14.76 -9.23 -10.58
CA GLU A 24 15.10 -8.33 -9.50
C GLU A 24 15.87 -7.09 -10.01
N GLN A 25 15.41 -5.92 -9.59
CA GLN A 25 16.10 -4.65 -9.76
C GLN A 25 17.33 -4.56 -8.87
N LYS A 26 18.40 -3.99 -9.42
CA LYS A 26 19.62 -3.68 -8.68
C LYS A 26 19.46 -2.37 -7.90
N TYR A 27 18.93 -2.47 -6.69
CA TYR A 27 18.91 -1.37 -5.74
C TYR A 27 20.11 -1.49 -4.78
N PRO A 28 20.74 -0.37 -4.36
CA PRO A 28 21.78 -0.42 -3.34
C PRO A 28 21.27 -1.02 -2.03
N ASP A 29 22.13 -1.71 -1.30
CA ASP A 29 21.75 -2.22 0.02
C ASP A 29 21.34 -1.07 0.96
N HIS A 30 20.23 -1.26 1.67
CA HIS A 30 19.71 -0.27 2.60
C HIS A 30 19.00 -0.97 3.77
N PRO A 31 19.22 -0.56 5.03
CA PRO A 31 18.63 -1.22 6.20
C PRO A 31 17.09 -1.17 6.21
N GLU A 32 16.50 -0.19 5.53
CA GLU A 32 15.05 -0.06 5.43
C GLU A 32 14.43 -0.79 4.24
N ARG A 33 15.21 -1.55 3.47
CA ARG A 33 14.73 -2.26 2.27
C ARG A 33 13.88 -3.48 2.67
N PHE A 34 12.70 -3.61 2.05
CA PHE A 34 11.94 -4.85 2.14
C PHE A 34 12.60 -5.94 1.30
N THR A 35 12.74 -7.14 1.88
CA THR A 35 13.40 -8.28 1.21
C THR A 35 12.56 -9.55 1.16
N LEU A 36 11.48 -9.64 1.95
CA LEU A 36 10.61 -10.83 1.99
C LEU A 36 9.33 -10.69 1.17
N TYR A 37 8.71 -9.50 1.19
CA TYR A 37 7.45 -9.24 0.52
C TYR A 37 7.59 -8.08 -0.47
N PRO A 38 6.97 -8.15 -1.67
CA PRO A 38 6.95 -7.06 -2.65
C PRO A 38 6.20 -5.83 -2.13
N GLN A 39 6.91 -4.95 -1.43
CA GLN A 39 6.35 -3.79 -0.76
C GLN A 39 7.24 -2.57 -0.92
N VAL A 40 6.65 -1.38 -0.72
CA VAL A 40 7.34 -0.09 -0.74
C VAL A 40 6.58 0.90 0.13
N MET A 41 7.29 1.76 0.87
CA MET A 41 6.68 2.89 1.57
C MET A 41 6.73 4.15 0.71
N CYS A 42 5.77 5.04 0.91
CA CYS A 42 5.88 6.44 0.45
C CYS A 42 7.09 7.11 1.09
N GLU A 43 7.65 8.11 0.39
CA GLU A 43 8.76 8.90 0.89
C GLU A 43 8.29 9.90 1.95
N GLU A 44 7.19 10.59 1.68
CA GLU A 44 6.57 11.48 2.65
C GLU A 44 5.76 10.69 3.68
N ALA A 45 5.95 11.05 4.95
CA ALA A 45 5.06 10.63 6.02
C ALA A 45 3.75 11.43 5.95
N LEU A 46 2.63 10.76 6.25
CA LEU A 46 1.34 11.44 6.39
C LEU A 46 1.33 12.25 7.70
N THR A 47 0.74 13.45 7.69
CA THR A 47 0.59 14.31 8.87
C THR A 47 -0.82 14.91 8.90
N GLY A 48 -1.45 14.93 10.07
CA GLY A 48 -2.81 15.45 10.24
C GLY A 48 -3.85 14.72 9.38
N ARG A 49 -4.55 15.48 8.52
CA ARG A 49 -5.53 14.95 7.57
C ARG A 49 -4.94 14.91 6.18
N CYS A 50 -4.96 13.74 5.55
CA CYS A 50 -4.39 13.50 4.24
C CYS A 50 -5.41 12.85 3.31
N TYR A 51 -5.37 13.22 2.04
CA TYR A 51 -6.12 12.57 0.98
C TYR A 51 -5.18 12.22 -0.17
N PHE A 52 -5.30 11.01 -0.69
CA PHE A 52 -4.59 10.60 -1.89
C PHE A 52 -5.41 9.59 -2.69
N GLU A 53 -5.14 9.53 -3.99
CA GLU A 53 -5.78 8.57 -4.89
C GLU A 53 -4.73 7.61 -5.44
N VAL A 54 -5.10 6.34 -5.56
CA VAL A 54 -4.27 5.31 -6.18
C VAL A 54 -5.08 4.60 -7.26
N GLU A 55 -4.46 4.40 -8.42
CA GLU A 55 -5.00 3.55 -9.47
C GLU A 55 -4.39 2.16 -9.33
N CYS A 56 -5.25 1.15 -9.16
CA CYS A 56 -4.86 -0.23 -8.88
C CYS A 56 -5.14 -1.12 -10.09
N GLU A 57 -4.16 -1.93 -10.48
CA GLU A 57 -4.32 -2.93 -11.53
C GLU A 57 -3.77 -4.28 -11.06
N GLY A 58 -4.60 -5.32 -11.14
CA GLY A 58 -4.27 -6.63 -10.61
C GLY A 58 -4.43 -6.71 -9.08
N GLY A 59 -3.66 -7.63 -8.47
CA GLY A 59 -3.62 -7.83 -7.02
C GLY A 59 -2.71 -6.81 -6.35
N VAL A 60 -3.28 -5.74 -5.79
CA VAL A 60 -2.54 -4.65 -5.15
C VAL A 60 -3.13 -4.39 -3.77
N SER A 61 -2.27 -4.17 -2.78
CA SER A 61 -2.69 -3.73 -1.45
C SER A 61 -2.15 -2.33 -1.15
N VAL A 62 -3.02 -1.45 -0.65
CA VAL A 62 -2.71 -0.08 -0.25
C VAL A 62 -3.02 0.04 1.23
N ALA A 63 -2.04 0.45 2.04
CA ALA A 63 -2.21 0.54 3.49
C ALA A 63 -1.54 1.80 4.04
N VAL A 64 -2.10 2.30 5.14
CA VAL A 64 -1.40 3.23 6.03
C VAL A 64 -0.67 2.37 7.05
N ALA A 65 0.57 2.74 7.37
CA ALA A 65 1.33 2.06 8.40
C ALA A 65 2.33 3.00 9.03
N TYR A 66 2.63 2.78 10.31
CA TYR A 66 3.78 3.38 10.93
C TYR A 66 5.05 2.82 10.32
N LYS A 67 6.10 3.66 10.28
CA LYS A 67 7.43 3.21 9.90
C LYS A 67 7.90 2.19 10.93
N THR A 68 7.83 0.91 10.58
CA THR A 68 8.38 -0.17 11.41
C THR A 68 9.91 -0.19 11.32
N SER A 69 10.62 -0.88 12.22
CA SER A 69 12.03 -1.25 12.02
C SER A 69 12.17 -2.68 11.47
N ASP A 70 11.10 -3.47 11.52
CA ASP A 70 11.08 -4.84 11.01
C ASP A 70 10.65 -4.86 9.54
N ARG A 71 11.61 -5.07 8.64
CA ARG A 71 11.38 -5.17 7.18
C ARG A 71 11.11 -6.60 6.70
N ARG A 72 11.02 -7.55 7.63
CA ARG A 72 10.62 -8.94 7.36
C ARG A 72 9.11 -9.10 7.46
N GLU A 73 8.45 -8.25 8.23
CA GLU A 73 6.99 -8.28 8.34
C GLU A 73 6.30 -7.64 7.12
N SER A 74 5.13 -8.18 6.76
CA SER A 74 4.22 -7.54 5.83
C SER A 74 3.62 -6.29 6.48
N ILE A 75 3.44 -5.22 5.72
CA ILE A 75 2.69 -4.01 6.11
C ILE A 75 1.22 -4.37 6.42
N MET A 76 0.72 -5.47 5.84
CA MET A 76 -0.60 -6.04 6.17
C MET A 76 -0.55 -7.02 7.36
N GLY A 77 0.58 -7.12 8.05
CA GLY A 77 0.77 -8.05 9.16
C GLY A 77 -0.10 -7.74 10.37
N VAL A 78 -0.20 -8.73 11.27
CA VAL A 78 -1.07 -8.77 12.47
C VAL A 78 -0.95 -7.55 13.38
N LYS A 79 0.17 -6.82 13.32
CA LYS A 79 0.45 -5.65 14.16
C LYS A 79 0.09 -4.32 13.51
N ASN A 80 -0.38 -4.28 12.26
CA ASN A 80 -0.75 -3.00 11.65
C ASN A 80 -2.00 -2.42 12.32
N THR A 81 -1.86 -1.21 12.83
CA THR A 81 -2.93 -0.51 13.55
C THR A 81 -4.01 0.00 12.61
N PHE A 82 -3.68 0.20 11.33
CA PHE A 82 -4.61 0.74 10.35
C PHE A 82 -5.13 -0.35 9.39
N PRO A 83 -6.37 -0.22 8.91
CA PRO A 83 -6.87 -1.07 7.85
C PRO A 83 -6.05 -0.94 6.57
N ALA A 84 -5.95 -2.04 5.83
CA ALA A 84 -5.41 -2.10 4.48
C ALA A 84 -6.55 -2.27 3.47
N LEU A 85 -6.41 -1.65 2.30
CA LEU A 85 -7.25 -1.89 1.15
C LEU A 85 -6.58 -2.92 0.25
N ILE A 86 -7.31 -3.96 -0.12
CA ILE A 86 -6.84 -5.00 -1.03
C ILE A 86 -7.70 -4.94 -2.28
N CYS A 87 -7.10 -4.55 -3.39
CA CYS A 87 -7.68 -4.65 -4.73
C CYS A 87 -7.26 -6.01 -5.32
N GLN A 88 -8.20 -6.91 -5.54
CA GLN A 88 -7.94 -8.22 -6.11
C GLN A 88 -9.15 -8.70 -6.92
N ASP A 89 -8.93 -9.26 -8.11
CA ASP A 89 -9.95 -9.92 -8.94
C ASP A 89 -11.23 -9.08 -9.15
N GLY A 90 -11.07 -7.77 -9.37
CA GLY A 90 -12.21 -6.86 -9.55
C GLY A 90 -13.02 -6.61 -8.28
N LYS A 91 -12.42 -6.81 -7.11
CA LYS A 91 -12.99 -6.51 -5.80
C LYS A 91 -12.06 -5.60 -5.02
N LEU A 92 -12.65 -4.78 -4.15
CA LEU A 92 -11.92 -4.00 -3.16
C LEU A 92 -12.36 -4.45 -1.77
N ASN A 93 -11.40 -4.94 -0.98
CA ASN A 93 -11.63 -5.43 0.37
C ASN A 93 -10.95 -4.53 1.38
N LEU A 94 -11.63 -4.22 2.48
CA LEU A 94 -11.01 -3.62 3.66
C LEU A 94 -10.55 -4.73 4.60
N TRP A 95 -9.24 -4.91 4.68
CA TRP A 95 -8.58 -5.90 5.54
C TRP A 95 -8.13 -5.26 6.85
N TRP A 96 -8.52 -5.84 7.97
CA TRP A 96 -8.07 -5.41 9.30
C TRP A 96 -8.15 -6.58 10.27
N ASN A 97 -7.26 -6.66 11.26
CA ASN A 97 -7.23 -7.74 12.26
C ASN A 97 -7.29 -9.17 11.69
N ASN A 98 -6.62 -9.41 10.56
CA ASN A 98 -6.61 -10.68 9.81
C ASN A 98 -7.96 -11.12 9.23
N GLU A 99 -8.89 -10.18 9.03
CA GLU A 99 -10.19 -10.45 8.41
C GLU A 99 -10.56 -9.39 7.37
N ILE A 100 -11.40 -9.80 6.42
CA ILE A 100 -12.08 -8.86 5.52
C ILE A 100 -13.25 -8.27 6.31
N THR A 101 -13.13 -7.00 6.68
CA THR A 101 -14.15 -6.28 7.46
C THR A 101 -15.24 -5.69 6.57
N ARG A 102 -14.91 -5.37 5.31
CA ARG A 102 -15.86 -4.90 4.28
C ARG A 102 -15.41 -5.31 2.89
N GLU A 103 -16.37 -5.60 2.02
CA GLU A 103 -16.17 -5.77 0.58
C GLU A 103 -16.92 -4.65 -0.15
N PHE A 104 -16.28 -4.04 -1.14
CA PHE A 104 -16.88 -3.03 -2.00
C PHE A 104 -16.98 -3.58 -3.43
N PRO A 105 -18.14 -3.49 -4.09
CA PRO A 105 -18.26 -3.84 -5.49
C PRO A 105 -17.47 -2.83 -6.33
N VAL A 106 -16.50 -3.30 -7.11
CA VAL A 106 -15.77 -2.46 -8.05
C VAL A 106 -16.54 -2.45 -9.36
N SER A 107 -16.88 -1.27 -9.87
CA SER A 107 -17.42 -1.15 -11.21
C SER A 107 -16.30 -1.33 -12.23
N ASP A 108 -16.57 -1.99 -13.36
CA ASP A 108 -15.60 -2.15 -14.47
C ASP A 108 -15.02 -0.82 -14.98
N ARG A 109 -15.65 0.31 -14.61
CA ARG A 109 -15.29 1.65 -15.08
C ARG A 109 -14.26 2.37 -14.22
N SER A 110 -13.95 1.90 -13.01
CA SER A 110 -12.95 2.56 -12.19
C SER A 110 -12.05 1.63 -11.40
N LYS A 111 -10.75 1.84 -11.64
CA LYS A 111 -9.64 1.22 -10.93
C LYS A 111 -9.04 2.14 -9.87
N ARG A 112 -9.73 3.25 -9.55
CA ARG A 112 -9.18 4.31 -8.68
C ARG A 112 -9.83 4.29 -7.31
N VAL A 113 -8.98 4.29 -6.29
CA VAL A 113 -9.37 4.35 -4.89
C VAL A 113 -8.90 5.67 -4.30
N GLY A 114 -9.81 6.39 -3.66
CA GLY A 114 -9.49 7.51 -2.80
C GLY A 114 -9.31 7.04 -1.35
N VAL A 115 -8.21 7.43 -0.73
CA VAL A 115 -7.90 7.15 0.68
C VAL A 115 -7.84 8.47 1.43
N TYR A 116 -8.69 8.60 2.44
CA TYR A 116 -8.68 9.70 3.39
C TYR A 116 -8.19 9.19 4.74
N VAL A 117 -7.22 9.89 5.31
CA VAL A 117 -6.61 9.54 6.60
C VAL A 117 -6.73 10.75 7.52
N ASP A 118 -7.28 10.54 8.71
CA ASP A 118 -7.28 11.51 9.81
C ASP A 118 -6.47 10.91 10.98
N LEU A 119 -5.21 11.31 11.08
CA LEU A 119 -4.29 10.81 12.10
C LEU A 119 -4.61 11.34 13.50
N GLU A 120 -5.33 12.46 13.63
CA GLU A 120 -5.73 13.01 14.93
C GLU A 120 -6.77 12.11 15.60
N HIS A 121 -7.66 11.54 14.79
CA HIS A 121 -8.76 10.68 15.27
C HIS A 121 -8.51 9.19 15.02
N GLY A 122 -7.40 8.83 14.35
CA GLY A 122 -7.07 7.45 14.00
C GLY A 122 -8.02 6.84 12.96
N ILE A 123 -8.64 7.66 12.11
CA ILE A 123 -9.66 7.24 11.16
C ILE A 123 -9.04 7.09 9.77
N THR A 124 -9.28 5.95 9.12
CA THR A 124 -9.01 5.74 7.70
C THR A 124 -10.34 5.47 6.98
N LEU A 125 -10.68 6.30 5.99
CA LEU A 125 -11.84 6.13 5.13
C LEU A 125 -11.39 5.87 3.70
N CYS A 126 -12.11 4.98 3.03
CA CYS A 126 -11.78 4.55 1.68
C CYS A 126 -13.02 4.67 0.81
N GLU A 127 -12.88 5.33 -0.34
CA GLU A 127 -13.95 5.49 -1.32
C GLU A 127 -13.47 5.03 -2.70
N MET A 128 -14.36 4.38 -3.44
CA MET A 128 -14.16 4.14 -4.87
C MET A 128 -14.68 5.36 -5.63
N LYS A 129 -13.87 5.88 -6.55
CA LYS A 129 -14.29 6.95 -7.48
C LYS A 129 -14.66 6.38 -8.83
#